data_AF-A0ABD5X6J7-F1
#
_entry.id   AF-A0ABD5X6J7-F1
#
_cell.length_a   1.000
_cell.length_b   1.000
_cell.length_c   1.000
_cell.angle_alpha   90.00
_cell.angle_beta   90.00
_cell.angle_gamma   90.00
#
_symmetry.space_group_name_H-M   'P 1'
#
loop_
_entity.id
_entity.type
_entity.pdbx_description
1 polymer ?
#
loop_
_entity_poly.entity_id
_entity_poly.type
_entity_poly.pdbx_seq_one_letter_code
_entity_poly.pdbx_strand_id
1 'polypeptide(L)'
;MDDVDSKEMLGTVVEEYLEQERGTRALLDELEKLSIEGKHEKLRERVRSFAEHNQEVFYTVALALTNSAHFFGDVEAQLGVGPADKLRDLAETYPSLAEPFYLVRVEVTQERLNPITELDVTTSYHHEEEVPLVSYSAASGGVNLYDYKGTPHEVLQTAIFLAEATNDSLEAALAKDHSVNTDELSELIERHEQLESELNALQDNIDALRRKPVGDE
;
A
#
# COMPACT_ATOMS: atom_id res chain seq x y z
N MET A 1 11.11 26.66 11.44
CA MET A 1 10.02 27.59 11.08
C MET A 1 8.86 26.83 10.43
N ASP A 2 9.09 25.62 9.88
CA ASP A 2 8.04 24.68 9.38
C ASP A 2 7.07 24.11 10.44
N ASP A 3 7.51 23.92 11.69
CA ASP A 3 6.67 23.25 12.72
C ASP A 3 5.47 24.10 13.19
N VAL A 4 5.48 25.41 12.95
CA VAL A 4 4.39 26.31 13.36
C VAL A 4 3.30 26.33 12.29
N ASP A 5 3.68 26.39 11.02
CA ASP A 5 2.75 26.38 9.88
C ASP A 5 2.04 25.02 9.74
N SER A 6 2.76 23.91 9.96
CA SER A 6 2.19 22.56 9.94
C SER A 6 1.27 22.28 11.13
N LYS A 7 1.51 22.93 12.28
CA LYS A 7 0.64 22.84 13.46
C LYS A 7 -0.63 23.67 13.30
N GLU A 8 -0.55 24.91 12.83
CA GLU A 8 -1.74 25.74 12.57
C GLU A 8 -2.65 25.11 11.49
N MET A 9 -2.08 24.53 10.44
CA MET A 9 -2.83 23.78 9.43
C MET A 9 -3.60 22.58 10.02
N LEU A 10 -3.04 21.89 11.00
CA LEU A 10 -3.68 20.73 11.63
C LEU A 10 -4.93 21.13 12.45
N GLY A 11 -4.88 22.27 13.14
CA GLY A 11 -6.02 22.82 13.86
C GLY A 11 -7.19 23.14 12.92
N THR A 12 -6.92 23.86 11.83
CA THR A 12 -7.95 24.23 10.83
C THR A 12 -8.60 23.02 10.19
N VAL A 13 -7.81 22.01 9.82
CA VAL A 13 -8.31 20.78 9.17
C VAL A 13 -9.17 19.93 10.13
N VAL A 14 -8.88 19.95 11.43
CA VAL A 14 -9.71 19.29 12.45
C VAL A 14 -11.00 20.07 12.73
N GLU A 15 -10.96 21.40 12.74
CA GLU A 15 -12.14 22.24 12.91
C GLU A 15 -13.17 22.01 11.78
N GLU A 16 -12.73 21.92 10.52
CA GLU A 16 -13.59 21.61 9.37
C GLU A 16 -14.30 20.25 9.53
N TYR A 17 -13.58 19.24 10.05
CA TYR A 17 -14.19 17.96 10.40
C TYR A 17 -15.28 18.12 11.48
N LEU A 18 -15.03 18.92 12.52
CA LEU A 18 -15.99 19.11 13.61
C LEU A 18 -17.27 19.80 13.14
N GLU A 19 -17.18 20.74 12.18
CA GLU A 19 -18.33 21.38 11.57
C GLU A 19 -19.18 20.39 10.76
N GLN A 20 -18.53 19.43 10.10
CA GLN A 20 -19.17 18.41 9.25
C GLN A 20 -19.37 17.05 9.94
N GLU A 21 -19.11 16.93 11.24
CA GLU A 21 -18.96 15.65 11.97
C GLU A 21 -20.10 14.67 11.69
N ARG A 22 -21.35 15.16 11.72
CA ARG A 22 -22.54 14.31 11.52
C ARG A 22 -22.61 13.72 10.11
N GLY A 23 -22.26 14.51 9.09
CA GLY A 23 -22.23 14.05 7.70
C GLY A 23 -21.10 13.04 7.48
N THR A 24 -19.93 13.32 8.04
CA THR A 24 -18.77 12.43 7.96
C THR A 24 -19.03 11.10 8.64
N ARG A 25 -19.60 11.08 9.85
CA ARG A 25 -19.95 9.82 10.54
C ARG A 25 -20.97 8.99 9.77
N ALA A 26 -21.98 9.62 9.17
CA ALA A 26 -22.94 8.92 8.32
C ALA A 26 -22.26 8.28 7.09
N LEU A 27 -21.29 8.98 6.48
CA LEU A 27 -20.47 8.40 5.42
C LEU A 27 -19.62 7.22 5.94
N LEU A 28 -18.97 7.35 7.10
CA LEU A 28 -18.18 6.27 7.68
C LEU A 28 -19.02 5.02 7.98
N ASP A 29 -20.26 5.17 8.45
CA ASP A 29 -21.20 4.06 8.62
C ASP A 29 -21.49 3.34 7.28
N GLU A 30 -21.66 4.10 6.19
CA GLU A 30 -21.85 3.53 4.85
C GLU A 30 -20.60 2.77 4.37
N LEU A 31 -19.41 3.32 4.62
CA LEU A 31 -18.14 2.70 4.25
C LEU A 31 -17.87 1.43 5.06
N GLU A 32 -18.13 1.46 6.37
CA GLU A 32 -18.01 0.30 7.26
C GLU A 32 -18.93 -0.83 6.80
N LYS A 33 -20.15 -0.50 6.37
CA LYS A 33 -21.05 -1.48 5.77
C LYS A 33 -20.47 -2.11 4.49
N LEU A 34 -19.85 -1.32 3.62
CA LEU A 34 -19.19 -1.86 2.42
C LEU A 34 -18.01 -2.78 2.76
N SER A 35 -17.24 -2.42 3.80
CA SER A 35 -16.14 -3.23 4.33
C SER A 35 -16.63 -4.59 4.81
N ILE A 36 -17.66 -4.62 5.66
CA ILE A 36 -18.27 -5.86 6.19
C ILE A 36 -18.88 -6.72 5.09
N GLU A 37 -19.47 -6.10 4.06
CA GLU A 37 -20.03 -6.80 2.90
C GLU A 37 -18.97 -7.30 1.91
N GLY A 38 -17.68 -7.06 2.14
CA GLY A 38 -16.58 -7.47 1.26
C GLY A 38 -16.53 -6.70 -0.06
N LYS A 39 -17.17 -5.53 -0.14
CA LYS A 39 -17.26 -4.71 -1.37
C LYS A 39 -16.07 -3.76 -1.48
N HIS A 40 -14.86 -4.31 -1.46
CA HIS A 40 -13.61 -3.55 -1.33
C HIS A 40 -13.35 -2.57 -2.48
N GLU A 41 -13.68 -2.92 -3.73
CA GLU A 41 -13.54 -2.01 -4.87
C GLU A 41 -14.42 -0.76 -4.70
N LYS A 42 -15.70 -0.95 -4.39
CA LYS A 42 -16.66 0.15 -4.17
C LYS A 42 -16.27 0.98 -2.95
N LEU A 43 -15.77 0.34 -1.90
CA LEU A 43 -15.22 1.02 -0.73
C LEU A 43 -14.07 1.93 -1.15
N ARG A 44 -13.08 1.42 -1.89
CA ARG A 44 -11.91 2.17 -2.35
C ARG A 44 -12.30 3.36 -3.24
N GLU A 45 -13.21 3.16 -4.19
CA GLU A 45 -13.75 4.23 -5.03
C GLU A 45 -14.44 5.33 -4.21
N ARG A 46 -15.24 4.93 -3.22
CA ARG A 46 -15.97 5.88 -2.37
C ARG A 46 -15.02 6.68 -1.49
N VAL A 47 -13.98 6.06 -0.94
CA VAL A 47 -12.94 6.75 -0.17
C VAL A 47 -12.13 7.71 -1.06
N ARG A 48 -11.79 7.33 -2.31
CA ARG A 48 -11.17 8.25 -3.28
C ARG A 48 -12.04 9.46 -3.58
N SER A 49 -13.32 9.23 -3.85
CA SER A 49 -14.29 10.31 -4.06
C SER A 49 -14.39 11.23 -2.84
N PHE A 50 -14.33 10.67 -1.63
CA PHE A 50 -14.30 11.46 -0.41
C PHE A 50 -13.04 12.32 -0.31
N ALA A 51 -11.86 11.75 -0.58
CA ALA A 51 -10.58 12.46 -0.58
C ALA A 51 -10.52 13.59 -1.63
N GLU A 52 -11.12 13.38 -2.80
CA GLU A 52 -11.18 14.36 -3.88
C GLU A 52 -12.10 15.55 -3.55
N HIS A 53 -13.26 15.30 -2.94
CA HIS A 53 -14.28 16.34 -2.74
C HIS A 53 -14.21 17.02 -1.37
N ASN A 54 -13.65 16.36 -0.35
CA ASN A 54 -13.57 16.87 1.03
C ASN A 54 -12.18 16.57 1.63
N GLN A 55 -11.14 17.10 0.97
CA GLN A 55 -9.75 16.76 1.24
C GLN A 55 -9.32 16.96 2.71
N GLU A 56 -9.68 18.08 3.32
CA GLU A 56 -9.32 18.39 4.72
C GLU A 56 -9.96 17.39 5.69
N VAL A 57 -11.27 17.19 5.59
CA VAL A 57 -12.01 16.22 6.41
C VAL A 57 -11.47 14.80 6.21
N PHE A 58 -11.14 14.43 4.97
CA PHE A 58 -10.50 13.16 4.66
C PHE A 58 -9.16 13.00 5.39
N TYR A 59 -8.29 14.00 5.37
CA TYR A 59 -7.01 13.94 6.09
C TYR A 59 -7.20 13.80 7.60
N THR A 60 -8.11 14.55 8.19
CA THR A 60 -8.43 14.43 9.62
C THR A 60 -8.86 13.01 9.97
N VAL A 61 -9.78 12.43 9.19
CA VAL A 61 -10.25 11.05 9.40
C VAL A 61 -9.10 10.05 9.19
N ALA A 62 -8.35 10.18 8.09
CA ALA A 62 -7.25 9.28 7.78
C ALA A 62 -6.19 9.27 8.89
N LEU A 63 -5.84 10.44 9.44
CA LEU A 63 -4.91 10.57 10.57
C LEU A 63 -5.50 10.03 11.87
N ALA A 64 -6.76 10.32 12.18
CA ALA A 64 -7.43 9.78 13.35
C ALA A 64 -7.44 8.25 13.35
N LEU A 65 -7.75 7.63 12.21
CA LEU A 65 -7.78 6.17 12.04
C LEU A 65 -6.41 5.50 12.17
N THR A 66 -5.29 6.25 12.07
CA THR A 66 -3.95 5.69 12.39
C THR A 66 -3.78 5.39 13.88
N ASN A 67 -4.68 5.91 14.73
CA ASN A 67 -4.62 5.80 16.18
C ASN A 67 -3.27 6.28 16.77
N SER A 68 -2.66 7.31 16.16
CA SER A 68 -1.35 7.84 16.55
C SER A 68 -1.46 8.71 17.81
N ALA A 69 -0.75 8.31 18.87
CA ALA A 69 -0.65 9.09 20.10
C ALA A 69 -0.07 10.50 19.88
N HIS A 70 0.85 10.65 18.93
CA HIS A 70 1.43 11.95 18.56
C HIS A 70 0.38 12.86 17.96
N PHE A 71 -0.42 12.34 17.02
CA PHE A 71 -1.49 13.11 16.38
C PHE A 71 -2.52 13.60 17.41
N PHE A 72 -3.00 12.72 18.29
CA PHE A 72 -3.94 13.15 19.32
C PHE A 72 -3.32 14.16 20.29
N GLY A 73 -2.05 13.99 20.67
CA GLY A 73 -1.35 14.96 21.52
C GLY A 73 -1.25 16.34 20.88
N ASP A 74 -1.02 16.42 19.56
CA ASP A 74 -1.01 17.70 18.83
C ASP A 74 -2.40 18.34 18.80
N VAL A 75 -3.46 17.56 18.56
CA VAL A 75 -4.85 18.05 18.59
C VAL A 75 -5.22 18.55 19.99
N GLU A 76 -4.85 17.82 21.05
CA GLU A 76 -5.11 18.23 22.43
C GLU A 76 -4.43 19.55 22.79
N ALA A 77 -3.19 19.73 22.34
CA ALA A 77 -2.43 20.95 22.60
C ALA A 77 -3.05 22.19 21.92
N GLN A 78 -3.73 22.01 20.79
CA GLN A 78 -4.27 23.11 19.98
C GLN A 78 -5.75 23.39 20.26
N LEU A 79 -6.57 22.33 20.27
CA LEU A 79 -8.04 22.42 20.31
C LEU A 79 -8.63 21.88 21.61
N GLY A 80 -7.80 21.28 22.47
CA GLY A 80 -8.19 20.71 23.76
C GLY A 80 -8.58 19.23 23.68
N VAL A 81 -8.86 18.65 24.85
CA VAL A 81 -9.11 17.21 25.04
C VAL A 81 -10.38 16.73 24.33
N GLY A 82 -11.43 17.56 24.29
CA GLY A 82 -12.73 17.17 23.70
C GLY A 82 -12.65 16.78 22.22
N PRO A 83 -12.08 17.63 21.34
CA PRO A 83 -11.82 17.28 19.93
C PRO A 83 -10.98 16.02 19.76
N ALA A 84 -9.91 15.85 20.55
CA ALA A 84 -9.06 14.66 20.47
C ALA A 84 -9.82 13.38 20.86
N ASP A 85 -10.65 13.43 21.91
CA ASP A 85 -11.50 12.30 22.32
C ASP A 85 -12.48 11.89 21.21
N LYS A 86 -13.08 12.86 20.52
CA LYS A 86 -13.95 12.58 19.37
C LYS A 86 -13.22 11.89 18.22
N LEU A 87 -11.96 12.24 17.98
CA LEU A 87 -11.16 11.62 16.93
C LEU A 87 -10.67 10.22 17.34
N ARG A 88 -10.37 9.99 18.62
CA ARG A 88 -10.09 8.64 19.15
C ARG A 88 -11.27 7.71 18.96
N ASP A 89 -12.48 8.20 19.25
CA ASP A 89 -13.73 7.46 19.06
C ASP A 89 -13.92 6.99 17.61
N LEU A 90 -13.42 7.72 16.61
CA LEU A 90 -13.44 7.25 15.22
C LEU A 90 -12.57 5.99 15.01
N ALA A 91 -11.37 5.97 15.56
CA ALA A 91 -10.46 4.83 15.44
C ALA A 91 -10.99 3.59 16.17
N GLU A 92 -11.67 3.80 17.31
CA GLU A 92 -12.32 2.74 18.07
C GLU A 92 -13.59 2.22 17.37
N THR A 93 -14.36 3.10 16.73
CA THR A 93 -15.64 2.75 16.09
C THR A 93 -15.46 2.12 14.70
N TYR A 94 -14.48 2.59 13.92
CA TYR A 94 -14.29 2.20 12.51
C TYR A 94 -12.89 1.60 12.24
N PRO A 95 -12.42 0.60 13.01
CA PRO A 95 -11.08 0.06 12.83
C PRO A 95 -10.87 -0.58 11.45
N SER A 96 -11.94 -1.11 10.83
CA SER A 96 -11.87 -1.74 9.50
C SER A 96 -11.54 -0.73 8.38
N LEU A 97 -11.79 0.56 8.60
CA LEU A 97 -11.56 1.61 7.62
C LEU A 97 -10.12 2.15 7.62
N ALA A 98 -9.31 1.79 8.62
CA ALA A 98 -7.96 2.31 8.76
C ALA A 98 -7.08 2.03 7.53
N GLU A 99 -7.04 0.78 7.06
CA GLU A 99 -6.27 0.42 5.87
C GLU A 99 -6.80 1.07 4.58
N PRO A 100 -8.12 1.01 4.26
CA PRO A 100 -8.67 1.72 3.10
C PRO A 100 -8.31 3.21 3.05
N PHE A 101 -8.40 3.91 4.19
CA PHE A 101 -8.05 5.33 4.27
C PHE A 101 -6.54 5.56 4.15
N TYR A 102 -5.72 4.72 4.77
CA TYR A 102 -4.27 4.79 4.61
C TYR A 102 -3.87 4.68 3.14
N LEU A 103 -4.42 3.70 2.43
CA LEU A 103 -4.05 3.45 1.04
C LEU A 103 -4.49 4.59 0.11
N VAL A 104 -5.70 5.14 0.28
CA VAL A 104 -6.12 6.33 -0.48
C VAL A 104 -5.28 7.56 -0.11
N ARG A 105 -4.87 7.69 1.15
CA ARG A 105 -4.00 8.79 1.56
C ARG A 105 -2.66 8.71 0.81
N VAL A 106 -2.08 7.51 0.69
CA VAL A 106 -0.86 7.27 -0.09
C VAL A 106 -1.08 7.62 -1.57
N GLU A 107 -2.23 7.24 -2.16
CA GLU A 107 -2.57 7.59 -3.54
C GLU A 107 -2.61 9.09 -3.79
N VAL A 108 -3.26 9.84 -2.90
CA VAL A 108 -3.46 11.28 -3.06
C VAL A 108 -2.20 12.07 -2.71
N THR A 109 -1.44 11.66 -1.70
CA THR A 109 -0.26 12.40 -1.23
C THR A 109 1.02 12.07 -1.98
N GLN A 110 1.15 10.83 -2.46
CA GLN A 110 2.40 10.33 -3.05
C GLN A 110 2.23 9.97 -4.54
N GLU A 111 1.05 10.20 -5.11
CA GLU A 111 0.71 9.83 -6.50
C GLU A 111 0.93 8.34 -6.81
N ARG A 112 0.92 7.49 -5.77
CA ARG A 112 1.11 6.05 -5.87
C ARG A 112 -0.23 5.36 -6.06
N LEU A 113 -0.59 5.00 -7.29
CA LEU A 113 -1.85 4.32 -7.57
C LEU A 113 -1.82 2.84 -7.14
N ASN A 114 -2.82 2.38 -6.38
CA ASN A 114 -2.98 0.98 -5.96
C ASN A 114 -1.68 0.35 -5.43
N PRO A 115 -1.07 0.87 -4.35
CA PRO A 115 0.13 0.28 -3.79
C PRO A 115 -0.14 -1.19 -3.42
N ILE A 116 0.72 -2.10 -3.89
CA ILE A 116 0.64 -3.53 -3.58
C ILE A 116 0.94 -3.70 -2.09
N THR A 117 0.01 -4.30 -1.36
CA THR A 117 0.16 -4.59 0.08
C THR A 117 0.32 -6.08 0.36
N GLU A 118 -0.13 -6.92 -0.57
CA GLU A 118 -0.12 -8.37 -0.42
C GLU A 118 0.19 -9.04 -1.77
N LEU A 119 0.96 -10.13 -1.70
CA LEU A 119 1.30 -10.99 -2.82
C LEU A 119 1.20 -12.44 -2.35
N ASP A 120 0.12 -13.12 -2.72
CA ASP A 120 -0.07 -14.54 -2.47
C ASP A 120 0.60 -15.36 -3.56
N VAL A 121 1.46 -16.31 -3.19
CA VAL A 121 2.18 -17.16 -4.14
C VAL A 121 1.98 -18.63 -3.83
N THR A 122 1.64 -19.41 -4.85
CA THR A 122 1.51 -20.88 -4.77
C THR A 122 2.24 -21.56 -5.92
N THR A 123 2.65 -22.80 -5.73
CA THR A 123 3.29 -23.61 -6.76
C THR A 123 2.51 -24.88 -7.04
N SER A 124 2.53 -25.32 -8.29
CA SER A 124 1.93 -26.58 -8.75
C SER A 124 2.79 -27.18 -9.87
N TYR A 125 2.40 -28.34 -10.39
CA TYR A 125 3.14 -29.00 -11.47
C TYR A 125 2.18 -29.43 -12.58
N HIS A 126 2.52 -29.11 -13.83
CA HIS A 126 1.76 -29.52 -15.01
C HIS A 126 2.32 -30.83 -15.54
N HIS A 127 1.64 -31.94 -15.27
CA HIS A 127 2.17 -33.28 -15.58
C HIS A 127 2.31 -33.56 -17.08
N GLU A 128 1.46 -33.00 -17.95
CA GLU A 128 1.52 -33.27 -19.39
C GLU A 128 2.64 -32.51 -20.10
N GLU A 129 3.03 -31.35 -19.57
CA GLU A 129 4.11 -30.52 -20.11
C GLU A 129 5.41 -30.70 -19.32
N GLU A 130 5.36 -31.45 -18.22
CA GLU A 130 6.46 -31.69 -17.28
C GLU A 130 7.10 -30.42 -16.72
N VAL A 131 6.32 -29.34 -16.60
CA VAL A 131 6.79 -28.04 -16.10
C VAL A 131 6.19 -27.70 -14.74
N PRO A 132 6.98 -27.12 -13.80
CA PRO A 132 6.40 -26.46 -12.64
C PRO A 132 5.61 -25.23 -13.07
N LEU A 133 4.58 -24.89 -12.30
CA LEU A 133 3.78 -23.69 -12.46
C LEU A 133 3.79 -22.88 -11.18
N VAL A 134 3.93 -21.57 -11.31
CA VAL A 134 3.81 -20.58 -10.25
C VAL A 134 2.50 -19.84 -10.48
N SER A 135 1.67 -19.74 -9.45
CA SER A 135 0.49 -18.88 -9.46
C SER A 135 0.67 -17.80 -8.41
N TYR A 136 0.38 -16.56 -8.74
CA TYR A 136 0.37 -15.48 -7.77
C TYR A 136 -0.77 -14.51 -7.97
N SER A 137 -1.22 -13.92 -6.87
CA SER A 137 -2.26 -12.89 -6.84
C SER A 137 -1.72 -11.67 -6.09
N ALA A 138 -1.84 -10.49 -6.70
CA ALA A 138 -1.40 -9.23 -6.11
C ALA A 138 -2.63 -8.41 -5.67
N ALA A 139 -2.61 -7.88 -4.45
CA ALA A 139 -3.71 -7.10 -3.90
C ALA A 139 -3.26 -5.75 -3.29
N SER A 140 -4.18 -4.79 -3.24
CA SER A 140 -4.06 -3.51 -2.52
C SER A 140 -5.17 -3.40 -1.48
N GLY A 141 -4.84 -3.74 -0.23
CA GLY A 141 -5.81 -4.11 0.79
C GLY A 141 -6.72 -5.23 0.27
N GLY A 142 -8.03 -5.11 0.50
CA GLY A 142 -9.00 -6.09 -0.02
C GLY A 142 -9.28 -6.06 -1.53
N VAL A 143 -8.57 -5.27 -2.34
CA VAL A 143 -8.79 -5.19 -3.80
C VAL A 143 -7.77 -6.06 -4.54
N ASN A 144 -8.26 -7.09 -5.25
CA ASN A 144 -7.42 -7.88 -6.15
C ASN A 144 -7.03 -7.04 -7.37
N LEU A 145 -5.74 -6.94 -7.65
CA LEU A 145 -5.21 -6.17 -8.78
C LEU A 145 -4.95 -7.06 -9.98
N TYR A 146 -4.43 -8.27 -9.73
CA TYR A 146 -3.94 -9.14 -10.79
C TYR A 146 -3.77 -10.57 -10.31
N ASP A 147 -4.25 -11.53 -11.10
CA ASP A 147 -3.99 -12.95 -10.94
C ASP A 147 -3.14 -13.45 -12.09
N TYR A 148 -2.15 -14.28 -11.77
CA TYR A 148 -1.27 -14.90 -12.74
C TYR A 148 -1.07 -16.38 -12.46
N LYS A 149 -0.92 -17.16 -13.54
CA LYS A 149 -0.43 -18.53 -13.49
C LYS A 149 0.40 -18.81 -14.73
N GLY A 150 1.65 -19.22 -14.52
CA GLY A 150 2.55 -19.55 -15.61
C GLY A 150 3.77 -20.32 -15.13
N THR A 151 4.66 -20.61 -16.06
CA THR A 151 5.90 -21.31 -15.78
C THR A 151 6.95 -20.37 -15.13
N PRO A 152 7.97 -20.90 -14.44
CA PRO A 152 9.01 -20.06 -13.83
C PRO A 152 9.73 -19.13 -14.80
N HIS A 153 9.92 -19.53 -16.07
CA HIS A 153 10.62 -18.68 -17.03
C HIS A 153 9.80 -17.42 -17.39
N GLU A 154 8.48 -17.53 -17.48
CA GLU A 154 7.60 -16.38 -17.73
C GLU A 154 7.51 -15.44 -16.51
N VAL A 155 7.52 -16.01 -15.30
CA VAL A 155 7.61 -15.21 -14.06
C VAL A 155 8.92 -14.42 -14.01
N LEU A 156 10.06 -15.07 -14.31
CA LEU A 156 11.36 -14.41 -14.34
C LEU A 156 11.44 -13.36 -15.45
N GLN A 157 10.83 -13.61 -16.61
CA GLN A 157 10.75 -12.60 -17.67
C GLN A 157 10.02 -11.34 -17.20
N THR A 158 8.96 -11.48 -16.41
CA THR A 158 8.23 -10.36 -15.82
C THR A 158 9.09 -9.62 -14.80
N ALA A 159 9.81 -10.35 -13.93
CA ALA A 159 10.75 -9.76 -12.97
C ALA A 159 11.86 -8.96 -13.66
N ILE A 160 12.39 -9.46 -14.78
CA ILE A 160 13.40 -8.75 -15.60
C ILE A 160 12.84 -7.42 -16.11
N PHE A 161 11.66 -7.42 -16.73
CA PHE A 161 11.06 -6.17 -17.24
C PHE A 161 10.84 -5.12 -16.14
N LEU A 162 10.43 -5.55 -14.94
CA LEU A 162 10.24 -4.65 -13.80
C LEU A 162 11.56 -4.13 -13.23
N ALA A 163 12.60 -4.97 -13.19
CA ALA A 163 13.94 -4.55 -12.77
C ALA A 163 14.57 -3.57 -13.75
N GLU A 164 14.43 -3.81 -15.07
CA GLU A 164 14.84 -2.88 -16.13
C GLU A 164 14.14 -1.53 -15.98
N ALA A 165 12.81 -1.50 -15.86
CA ALA A 165 12.07 -0.26 -15.68
C ALA A 165 12.45 0.50 -14.39
N THR A 166 12.78 -0.22 -13.32
CA THR A 166 13.30 0.38 -12.07
C THR A 166 14.65 1.05 -12.32
N ASN A 167 15.57 0.39 -13.01
CA ASN A 167 16.86 0.97 -13.38
C ASN A 167 16.68 2.22 -14.26
N ASP A 168 15.83 2.17 -15.28
CA ASP A 168 15.53 3.32 -16.14
C ASP A 168 15.02 4.53 -15.34
N SER A 169 14.17 4.29 -14.33
CA SER A 169 13.67 5.33 -13.44
C SER A 169 14.78 5.99 -12.62
N LEU A 170 15.69 5.19 -12.04
CA LEU A 170 16.83 5.69 -11.27
C LEU A 170 17.85 6.41 -12.16
N GLU A 171 18.12 5.91 -13.36
CA GLU A 171 18.96 6.58 -14.35
C GLU A 171 18.36 7.93 -14.77
N ALA A 172 17.04 8.00 -14.97
CA ALA A 172 16.35 9.25 -15.27
C ALA A 172 16.43 10.26 -14.11
N ALA A 173 16.38 9.79 -12.85
CA ALA A 173 16.57 10.63 -11.68
C ALA A 173 18.01 11.18 -11.61
N LEU A 174 19.02 10.33 -11.83
CA LEU A 174 20.44 10.73 -11.90
C LEU A 174 20.69 11.75 -13.02
N ALA A 175 20.13 11.51 -14.21
CA ALA A 175 20.29 12.40 -15.37
C ALA A 175 19.67 13.79 -15.16
N LYS A 176 18.64 13.89 -14.31
CA LYS A 176 17.95 15.14 -13.97
C LYS A 176 18.40 15.75 -12.64
N ASP A 177 19.39 15.17 -11.96
CA ASP A 177 19.85 15.58 -10.62
C ASP A 177 18.71 15.63 -9.59
N HIS A 178 17.76 14.70 -9.69
CA HIS A 178 16.69 14.55 -8.72
C HIS A 178 17.21 13.78 -7.50
N SER A 179 16.92 14.29 -6.30
CA SER A 179 17.25 13.59 -5.06
C SER A 179 16.32 12.39 -4.84
N VAL A 180 16.91 11.31 -4.32
CA VAL A 180 16.18 10.17 -3.76
C VAL A 180 16.37 10.21 -2.25
N ASN A 181 15.29 10.05 -1.50
CA ASN A 181 15.37 10.11 -0.03
C ASN A 181 16.12 8.88 0.53
N THR A 182 16.65 9.01 1.75
CA THR A 182 17.48 7.96 2.36
C THR A 182 16.73 6.67 2.63
N ASP A 183 15.44 6.76 2.99
CA ASP A 183 14.63 5.61 3.33
C ASP A 183 14.39 4.73 2.09
N GLU A 184 14.07 5.36 0.96
CA GLU A 184 13.92 4.70 -0.34
C GLU A 184 15.25 4.06 -0.78
N LEU A 185 16.38 4.76 -0.62
CA LEU A 185 17.69 4.20 -0.96
C LEU A 185 18.04 2.99 -0.10
N SER A 186 17.76 3.03 1.20
CA SER A 186 17.97 1.90 2.11
C SER A 186 17.11 0.70 1.73
N GLU A 187 15.81 0.91 1.50
CA GLU A 187 14.91 -0.15 1.04
C GLU A 187 15.37 -0.74 -0.30
N LEU A 188 15.76 0.09 -1.27
CA LEU A 188 16.28 -0.39 -2.57
C LEU A 188 17.50 -1.30 -2.41
N ILE A 189 18.43 -0.97 -1.51
CA ILE A 189 19.60 -1.79 -1.22
C ILE A 189 19.18 -3.13 -0.61
N GLU A 190 18.31 -3.11 0.40
CA GLU A 190 17.84 -4.34 1.04
C GLU A 190 17.10 -5.26 0.06
N ARG A 191 16.23 -4.70 -0.81
CA ARG A 191 15.52 -5.48 -1.84
C ARG A 191 16.48 -6.02 -2.91
N HIS A 192 17.49 -5.25 -3.29
CA HIS A 192 18.52 -5.72 -4.21
C HIS A 192 19.28 -6.93 -3.65
N GLU A 193 19.77 -6.84 -2.41
CA GLU A 193 20.50 -7.93 -1.75
C GLU A 193 19.63 -9.19 -1.60
N GLN A 194 18.35 -9.02 -1.26
CA GLN A 194 17.40 -10.12 -1.18
C GLN A 194 17.18 -10.78 -2.56
N LEU A 195 16.99 -9.99 -3.63
CA LEU A 195 16.84 -10.51 -4.98
C LEU A 195 18.10 -11.27 -5.44
N GLU A 196 19.29 -10.74 -5.17
CA GLU A 196 20.55 -11.39 -5.52
C GLU A 196 20.68 -12.77 -4.83
N SER A 197 20.33 -12.84 -3.55
CA SER A 197 20.33 -14.11 -2.80
C SER A 197 19.38 -15.15 -3.43
N GLU A 198 18.15 -14.74 -3.77
CA GLU A 198 17.17 -15.65 -4.38
C GLU A 198 17.56 -16.09 -5.79
N LEU A 199 18.16 -15.19 -6.59
CA LEU A 199 18.67 -15.53 -7.92
C LEU A 199 19.83 -16.54 -7.86
N ASN A 200 20.70 -16.45 -6.85
CA ASN A 200 21.74 -17.44 -6.62
C ASN A 200 21.14 -18.81 -6.25
N ALA A 201 20.15 -18.85 -5.36
CA ALA A 201 19.46 -20.10 -5.01
C ALA A 201 18.71 -20.71 -6.21
N LEU A 202 18.11 -19.88 -7.06
CA LEU A 202 17.50 -20.30 -8.31
C LEU A 202 18.52 -20.98 -9.24
N GLN A 203 19.70 -20.38 -9.40
CA GLN A 203 20.77 -20.94 -10.23
C GLN A 203 21.20 -22.33 -9.71
N ASP A 204 21.38 -22.47 -8.40
CA ASP A 204 21.70 -23.77 -7.78
C ASP A 204 20.62 -24.83 -8.08
N ASN A 205 19.34 -24.45 -8.01
CA ASN A 205 18.21 -25.33 -8.32
C ASN A 205 18.19 -25.74 -9.80
N ILE A 206 18.44 -24.80 -10.72
CA ILE A 206 18.56 -25.07 -12.16
C ILE A 206 19.69 -26.06 -12.42
N ASP A 207 20.86 -25.84 -11.84
CA ASP A 207 22.01 -26.73 -12.02
C ASP A 207 21.77 -28.12 -11.42
N ALA A 208 21.06 -28.21 -10.30
CA ALA A 208 20.64 -29.48 -9.73
C ALA A 208 19.68 -30.23 -10.66
N LEU A 209 18.71 -29.54 -11.29
CA LEU A 209 17.80 -30.14 -12.26
C LEU A 209 18.53 -30.59 -13.53
N ARG A 210 19.49 -29.82 -14.03
CA ARG A 210 20.32 -30.20 -15.20
C ARG A 210 21.18 -31.44 -14.96
N ARG A 211 21.55 -31.69 -13.70
CA ARG A 211 22.36 -32.86 -13.29
C ARG A 211 21.50 -34.10 -13.03
N LYS A 212 20.18 -33.97 -12.88
CA LYS A 212 19.29 -35.13 -12.78
C LYS A 212 19.18 -35.79 -14.16
N PRO A 213 19.46 -37.10 -14.29
CA PRO A 213 19.25 -37.80 -15.55
C PRO A 213 17.76 -37.73 -15.90
N VAL A 214 17.45 -37.31 -17.13
CA VAL A 214 16.12 -37.50 -17.71
C VAL A 214 15.96 -39.02 -17.83
N GLY A 215 14.95 -39.60 -17.18
CA GLY A 215 14.76 -41.05 -17.18
C GLY A 215 14.58 -41.57 -18.62
N ASP A 216 15.30 -42.64 -18.95
CA ASP A 216 14.99 -43.48 -20.11
C ASP A 216 13.66 -44.19 -19.83
N GLU A 217 12.54 -43.64 -20.29
CA GLU A 217 11.31 -44.39 -20.59
C GLU A 217 11.06 -44.45 -22.10
#